data_AF-I3ZWY1-F1
#
_entry.id   AF-I3ZWY1-F1
#
_cell.length_a   1.000
_cell.length_b   1.000
_cell.length_c   1.000
_cell.angle_alpha   90.00
_cell.angle_beta   90.00
_cell.angle_gamma   90.00
#
_symmetry.space_group_name_H-M   'P 1'
#
loop_
_entity.id
_entity.type
_entity.pdbx_description
1 polymer ?
#
loop_
_entity_poly.entity_id
_entity_poly.type
_entity_poly.pdbx_seq_one_letter_code
_entity_poly.pdbx_strand_id
1 'polypeptide(L)'
;MLLRFEELRKVGDVYINPRNFRVEPLFIRDWRDLLGLDEGTYGPYARTIYNPGERFLAVDRKDEKLAGELEALYRELLRRPLRFCREEYYRYQLEVGEFDGLPFANGWPGSGVVLVGEAPGRKGCGKTGICFYRDASGMLLRKTLFQLGVNPDFVYITNVLKCNPPENRLRGFGEGELGLLQRELEILKPEAIFAIGRTAEKALKRLGYEAIYLRHPAWYVRRGVREPGEEMLEEYSVIKEAFGEWRF
;
A
#
# COMPACT_ATOMS: atom_id res chain seq x y z
N MET A 1 8.38 -9.50 -8.80
CA MET A 1 7.58 -8.46 -8.12
C MET A 1 7.37 -7.20 -8.97
N LEU A 2 7.99 -7.12 -10.15
CA LEU A 2 7.89 -6.02 -11.08
C LEU A 2 6.56 -6.01 -11.84
N LEU A 3 6.00 -4.83 -12.06
CA LEU A 3 4.87 -4.55 -12.95
C LEU A 3 5.32 -3.45 -13.91
N ARG A 4 5.42 -3.73 -15.20
CA ARG A 4 5.86 -2.71 -16.16
C ARG A 4 4.67 -1.88 -16.59
N PHE A 5 4.85 -0.56 -16.73
CA PHE A 5 3.77 0.35 -17.08
C PHE A 5 3.13 -0.01 -18.43
N GLU A 6 3.91 -0.48 -19.41
CA GLU A 6 3.43 -0.93 -20.71
C GLU A 6 2.53 -2.18 -20.66
N GLU A 7 2.52 -2.93 -19.55
CA GLU A 7 1.62 -4.06 -19.34
C GLU A 7 0.23 -3.62 -18.83
N LEU A 8 0.11 -2.35 -18.41
CA LEU A 8 -1.15 -1.78 -17.97
C LEU A 8 -2.01 -1.35 -19.15
N ARG A 9 -3.32 -1.42 -18.96
CA ARG A 9 -4.30 -0.88 -19.90
C ARG A 9 -5.00 0.30 -19.29
N LYS A 10 -5.03 1.43 -20.01
CA LYS A 10 -5.88 2.57 -19.65
C LYS A 10 -7.32 2.30 -20.10
N VAL A 11 -8.27 2.38 -19.17
CA VAL A 11 -9.70 2.20 -19.42
C VAL A 11 -10.43 3.36 -18.74
N GLY A 12 -11.05 4.22 -19.54
CA GLY A 12 -11.53 5.53 -19.05
C GLY A 12 -10.38 6.34 -18.45
N ASP A 13 -10.57 6.82 -17.23
CA ASP A 13 -9.58 7.63 -16.50
C ASP A 13 -8.66 6.83 -15.56
N VAL A 14 -8.72 5.50 -15.61
CA VAL A 14 -7.93 4.63 -14.73
C VAL A 14 -7.06 3.64 -15.51
N TYR A 15 -6.06 3.09 -14.81
CA TYR A 15 -5.25 2.00 -15.31
C TYR A 15 -5.67 0.71 -14.62
N ILE A 16 -5.70 -0.37 -15.39
CA ILE A 16 -5.96 -1.71 -14.91
C ILE A 16 -4.81 -2.63 -15.30
N ASN A 17 -4.58 -3.65 -14.48
CA ASN A 17 -3.74 -4.77 -14.84
C ASN A 17 -4.63 -5.92 -15.35
N PRO A 18 -4.62 -6.24 -16.66
CA PRO A 18 -5.47 -7.30 -17.23
C PRO A 18 -5.28 -8.66 -16.54
N ARG A 19 -4.09 -8.94 -15.98
CA ARG A 19 -3.78 -10.21 -15.29
C ARG A 19 -4.53 -10.36 -13.96
N ASN A 20 -5.07 -9.27 -13.40
CA ASN A 20 -5.86 -9.32 -12.16
C ASN A 20 -7.31 -9.78 -12.40
N PHE A 21 -7.77 -9.86 -13.64
CA PHE A 21 -9.16 -10.13 -13.98
C PHE A 21 -9.40 -11.61 -14.32
N ARG A 22 -10.40 -12.22 -13.67
CA ARG A 22 -10.95 -13.52 -14.06
C ARG A 22 -11.84 -13.43 -15.29
N VAL A 23 -12.55 -12.31 -15.41
CA VAL A 23 -13.46 -11.98 -16.51
C VAL A 23 -13.23 -10.51 -16.84
N GLU A 24 -13.26 -10.18 -18.13
CA GLU A 24 -13.07 -8.81 -18.58
C GLU A 24 -14.30 -7.94 -18.21
N PRO A 25 -14.10 -6.79 -17.53
CA PRO A 25 -15.19 -5.89 -17.21
C PRO A 25 -15.70 -5.20 -18.48
N LEU A 26 -17.03 -5.19 -18.66
CA LEU A 26 -17.67 -4.59 -19.83
C LEU A 26 -17.46 -3.08 -19.91
N PHE A 27 -17.38 -2.39 -18.76
CA PHE A 27 -17.23 -0.94 -18.72
C PHE A 27 -16.62 -0.44 -17.39
N ILE A 28 -15.59 0.39 -17.48
CA ILE A 28 -15.00 1.15 -16.37
C ILE A 28 -14.77 2.57 -16.90
N ARG A 29 -15.51 3.57 -16.38
CA ARG A 29 -15.31 4.97 -16.80
C ARG A 29 -14.28 5.68 -15.94
N ASP A 30 -14.43 5.52 -14.63
CA ASP A 30 -13.68 6.25 -13.64
C ASP A 30 -13.25 5.33 -12.49
N TRP A 31 -12.61 5.92 -11.50
CA TRP A 31 -12.16 5.19 -10.32
C TRP A 31 -13.31 4.65 -9.46
N ARG A 32 -14.53 5.21 -9.53
CA ARG A 32 -15.68 4.72 -8.78
C ARG A 32 -16.14 3.39 -9.34
N ASP A 33 -16.22 3.29 -10.66
CA ASP A 33 -16.51 2.02 -11.34
C ASP A 33 -15.44 0.97 -10.99
N LEU A 34 -14.14 1.35 -11.03
CA LEU A 34 -13.03 0.45 -10.67
C LEU A 34 -13.12 -0.05 -9.22
N LEU A 35 -13.28 0.84 -8.24
CA LEU A 35 -13.36 0.46 -6.82
C LEU A 35 -14.67 -0.25 -6.46
N GLY A 36 -15.69 -0.12 -7.31
CA GLY A 36 -17.00 -0.76 -7.20
C GLY A 36 -17.05 -2.21 -7.72
N LEU A 37 -16.01 -2.69 -8.41
CA LEU A 37 -15.98 -4.04 -8.95
C LEU A 37 -16.12 -5.11 -7.85
N ASP A 38 -16.98 -6.10 -8.09
CA ASP A 38 -17.14 -7.26 -7.21
C ASP A 38 -15.94 -8.22 -7.36
N GLU A 39 -15.21 -8.45 -6.27
CA GLU A 39 -14.02 -9.32 -6.28
C GLU A 39 -14.37 -10.81 -6.48
N GLY A 40 -15.60 -11.24 -6.17
CA GLY A 40 -16.05 -12.60 -6.42
C GLY A 40 -16.09 -12.90 -7.93
N THR A 41 -16.64 -11.95 -8.68
CA THR A 41 -16.81 -11.99 -10.13
C THR A 41 -15.50 -11.70 -10.87
N TYR A 42 -14.89 -10.55 -10.59
CA TYR A 42 -13.76 -10.05 -11.37
C TYR A 42 -12.40 -10.54 -10.87
N GLY A 43 -12.31 -10.95 -9.60
CA GLY A 43 -11.08 -11.45 -9.01
C GLY A 43 -10.61 -10.63 -7.80
N PRO A 44 -9.77 -11.24 -6.94
CA PRO A 44 -9.40 -10.68 -5.63
C PRO A 44 -8.57 -9.40 -5.70
N TYR A 45 -8.02 -9.05 -6.87
CA TYR A 45 -7.17 -7.88 -7.11
C TYR A 45 -7.75 -6.93 -8.16
N ALA A 46 -9.00 -7.12 -8.59
CA ALA A 46 -9.60 -6.38 -9.70
C ALA A 46 -9.71 -4.85 -9.48
N ARG A 47 -9.54 -4.39 -8.23
CA ARG A 47 -9.69 -2.98 -7.81
C ARG A 47 -8.36 -2.24 -7.61
N THR A 48 -7.27 -2.82 -8.09
CA THR A 48 -5.91 -2.27 -8.08
C THR A 48 -5.13 -2.85 -9.26
N ILE A 49 -4.03 -2.21 -9.66
CA ILE A 49 -3.10 -2.80 -10.62
C ILE A 49 -2.18 -3.87 -10.01
N TYR A 50 -2.12 -3.95 -8.67
CA TYR A 50 -1.17 -4.81 -7.97
C TYR A 50 -1.74 -6.17 -7.57
N ASN A 51 -0.85 -7.16 -7.52
CA ASN A 51 -1.09 -8.47 -6.92
C ASN A 51 0.21 -8.96 -6.24
N PRO A 52 0.20 -10.05 -5.46
CA PRO A 52 1.39 -10.50 -4.74
C PRO A 52 2.64 -10.72 -5.60
N GLY A 53 2.47 -11.07 -6.88
CA GLY A 53 3.56 -11.26 -7.86
C GLY A 53 4.02 -9.99 -8.56
N GLU A 54 3.17 -8.95 -8.59
CA GLU A 54 3.34 -7.68 -9.31
C GLU A 54 2.99 -6.54 -8.34
N ARG A 55 4.00 -6.05 -7.59
CA ARG A 55 3.82 -5.06 -6.51
C ARG A 55 4.44 -3.70 -6.80
N PHE A 56 5.43 -3.66 -7.69
CA PHE A 56 6.22 -2.47 -7.94
C PHE A 56 6.06 -2.03 -9.38
N LEU A 57 5.40 -0.89 -9.57
CA LEU A 57 5.26 -0.28 -10.88
C LEU A 57 6.62 0.27 -11.33
N ALA A 58 7.01 -0.03 -12.57
CA ALA A 58 8.16 0.59 -13.21
C ALA A 58 7.74 1.28 -14.51
N VAL A 59 8.06 2.57 -14.61
CA VAL A 59 7.84 3.36 -15.83
C VAL A 59 9.12 3.51 -16.65
N ASP A 60 10.27 3.27 -16.03
CA ASP A 60 11.58 3.29 -16.67
C ASP A 60 12.57 2.27 -16.07
N ARG A 61 13.79 2.24 -16.60
CA ARG A 61 14.87 1.33 -16.14
C ARG A 61 15.36 1.63 -14.72
N LYS A 62 15.24 2.88 -14.25
CA LYS A 62 15.64 3.26 -12.89
C LYS A 62 14.67 2.61 -11.90
N ASP A 63 13.38 2.65 -12.19
CA ASP A 63 12.37 1.99 -11.38
C ASP A 63 12.52 0.47 -11.37
N GLU A 64 12.84 -0.14 -12.51
CA GLU A 64 13.12 -1.58 -12.57
C GLU A 64 14.26 -1.98 -11.62
N LYS A 65 15.30 -1.14 -11.54
CA LYS A 65 16.41 -1.35 -10.62
C LYS A 65 15.96 -1.23 -9.16
N LEU A 66 15.22 -0.18 -8.82
CA LEU A 66 14.67 0.01 -7.47
C LEU A 66 13.76 -1.16 -7.06
N ALA A 67 12.87 -1.60 -7.96
CA ALA A 67 12.00 -2.75 -7.77
C ALA A 67 12.81 -4.05 -7.55
N GLY A 68 13.94 -4.22 -8.24
CA GLY A 68 14.85 -5.34 -8.02
C GLY A 68 15.52 -5.33 -6.64
N GLU A 69 15.94 -4.17 -6.15
CA GLU A 69 16.50 -4.00 -4.80
C GLU A 69 15.43 -4.29 -3.72
N LEU A 70 14.20 -3.80 -3.92
CA LEU A 70 13.06 -4.09 -3.05
C LEU A 70 12.67 -5.56 -3.09
N GLU A 71 12.72 -6.22 -4.25
CA GLU A 71 12.49 -7.66 -4.36
C GLU A 71 13.56 -8.47 -3.63
N ALA A 72 14.83 -8.06 -3.69
CA ALA A 72 15.89 -8.69 -2.91
C ALA A 72 15.64 -8.57 -1.39
N LEU A 73 15.17 -7.40 -0.94
CA LEU A 73 14.77 -7.17 0.45
C LEU A 73 13.57 -8.05 0.84
N TYR A 74 12.57 -8.18 -0.02
CA TYR A 74 11.44 -9.08 0.20
C TYR A 74 11.85 -10.55 0.29
N ARG A 75 12.76 -11.01 -0.57
CA ARG A 75 13.31 -12.37 -0.51
C ARG A 75 14.06 -12.62 0.80
N GLU A 76 14.71 -11.61 1.37
CA GLU A 76 15.30 -11.73 2.71
C GLU A 76 14.23 -11.87 3.80
N LEU A 77 13.16 -11.06 3.73
CA LEU A 77 12.02 -11.19 4.63
C LEU A 77 11.45 -12.62 4.61
N LEU A 78 11.23 -13.18 3.42
CA LEU A 78 10.71 -14.54 3.28
C LEU A 78 11.66 -15.62 3.81
N ARG A 79 12.98 -15.44 3.65
CA ARG A 79 13.99 -16.40 4.14
C ARG A 79 14.16 -16.36 5.65
N ARG A 80 13.98 -15.18 6.26
CA ARG A 80 14.23 -14.95 7.70
C ARG A 80 13.07 -14.16 8.32
N PRO A 81 11.83 -14.67 8.31
CA PRO A 81 10.67 -13.90 8.73
C PRO A 81 10.75 -13.48 10.20
N LEU A 82 11.26 -14.35 11.09
CA LEU A 82 11.42 -14.06 12.51
C LEU A 82 12.49 -12.99 12.83
N ARG A 83 13.31 -12.59 11.85
CA ARG A 83 14.20 -11.42 11.98
C ARG A 83 13.41 -10.12 11.92
N PHE A 84 12.30 -10.10 11.19
CA PHE A 84 11.56 -8.89 10.83
C PHE A 84 10.12 -8.87 11.33
N CYS A 85 9.62 -10.00 11.81
CA CYS A 85 8.30 -10.14 12.39
C CYS A 85 8.41 -10.83 13.75
N ARG A 86 7.60 -10.39 14.71
CA ARG A 86 7.37 -11.15 15.95
C ARG A 86 6.79 -12.50 15.60
N GLU A 87 7.19 -13.55 16.32
CA GLU A 87 6.76 -14.92 16.04
C GLU A 87 5.23 -15.07 16.07
N GLU A 88 4.58 -14.48 17.08
CA GLU A 88 3.11 -14.45 17.19
C GLU A 88 2.46 -13.83 15.94
N TYR A 89 3.00 -12.71 15.43
CA TYR A 89 2.43 -12.01 14.28
C TYR A 89 2.71 -12.76 12.99
N TYR A 90 3.88 -13.37 12.87
CA TYR A 90 4.22 -14.21 11.72
C TYR A 90 3.29 -15.41 11.62
N ARG A 91 3.10 -16.15 12.72
CA ARG A 91 2.18 -17.30 12.76
C ARG A 91 0.76 -16.88 12.40
N TYR A 92 0.25 -15.81 13.01
CA TYR A 92 -1.07 -15.29 12.68
C TYR A 92 -1.19 -14.82 11.23
N GLN A 93 -0.14 -14.21 10.68
CA GLN A 93 -0.10 -13.79 9.28
C GLN A 93 -0.22 -14.98 8.33
N LEU A 94 0.41 -16.12 8.65
CA LEU A 94 0.27 -17.35 7.86
C LEU A 94 -1.15 -17.93 7.92
N GLU A 95 -1.86 -17.77 9.05
CA GLU A 95 -3.24 -18.24 9.20
C GLU A 95 -4.25 -17.40 8.41
N VAL A 96 -4.03 -16.09 8.30
CA VAL A 96 -4.99 -15.16 7.67
C VAL A 96 -4.71 -14.87 6.20
N GLY A 97 -3.50 -15.12 5.71
CA GLY A 97 -3.10 -14.84 4.33
C GLY A 97 -3.85 -15.70 3.32
N GLU A 98 -4.33 -15.09 2.23
CA GLU A 98 -4.95 -15.79 1.10
C GLU A 98 -4.05 -15.74 -0.16
N PHE A 99 -2.74 -15.61 0.05
CA PHE A 99 -1.73 -15.54 -0.99
C PHE A 99 -0.41 -16.18 -0.53
N ASP A 100 0.41 -16.59 -1.49
CA ASP A 100 1.73 -17.14 -1.19
C ASP A 100 2.71 -16.02 -0.82
N GLY A 101 3.22 -16.07 0.41
CA GLY A 101 4.25 -15.16 0.91
C GLY A 101 3.80 -14.33 2.11
N LEU A 102 4.44 -13.17 2.29
CA LEU A 102 4.14 -12.22 3.36
C LEU A 102 3.74 -10.85 2.78
N PRO A 103 3.00 -10.02 3.54
CA PRO A 103 2.81 -8.63 3.19
C PRO A 103 4.15 -7.89 3.16
N PHE A 104 4.24 -6.84 2.36
CA PHE A 104 5.47 -6.05 2.24
C PHE A 104 5.15 -4.58 1.95
N ALA A 105 5.05 -4.24 0.67
CA ALA A 105 4.71 -2.93 0.14
C ALA A 105 4.19 -3.10 -1.29
N ASN A 106 3.61 -2.02 -1.83
CA ASN A 106 3.25 -1.91 -3.24
C ASN A 106 3.21 -0.44 -3.65
N GLY A 107 3.31 -0.18 -4.94
CA GLY A 107 3.31 1.18 -5.47
C GLY A 107 4.41 1.41 -6.48
N TRP A 108 4.58 2.65 -6.90
CA TRP A 108 5.66 3.07 -7.80
C TRP A 108 6.90 3.44 -6.98
N PRO A 109 8.03 2.70 -7.04
CA PRO A 109 9.23 3.04 -6.27
C PRO A 109 9.85 4.39 -6.64
N GLY A 110 9.60 4.87 -7.86
CA GLY A 110 10.04 6.18 -8.35
C GLY A 110 9.08 7.34 -8.04
N SER A 111 8.02 7.13 -7.25
CA SER A 111 6.98 8.15 -6.99
C SER A 111 7.46 9.38 -6.23
N GLY A 112 8.63 9.32 -5.57
CA GLY A 112 9.11 10.35 -4.64
C GLY A 112 8.30 10.46 -3.34
N VAL A 113 7.06 9.98 -3.32
CA VAL A 113 6.15 10.01 -2.16
C VAL A 113 5.93 8.62 -1.58
N VAL A 114 6.10 8.48 -0.26
CA VAL A 114 5.86 7.24 0.49
C VAL A 114 4.79 7.45 1.57
N LEU A 115 3.77 6.58 1.58
CA LEU A 115 2.80 6.48 2.67
C LEU A 115 3.17 5.29 3.58
N VAL A 116 3.34 5.55 4.87
CA VAL A 116 3.68 4.52 5.87
C VAL A 116 2.50 4.31 6.81
N GLY A 117 1.88 3.14 6.76
CA GLY A 117 0.86 2.69 7.70
C GLY A 117 1.42 1.93 8.91
N GLU A 118 0.53 1.50 9.79
CA GLU A 118 0.89 0.79 11.02
C GLU A 118 1.31 -0.66 10.76
N ALA A 119 0.39 -1.48 10.27
CA ALA A 119 0.55 -2.91 10.09
C ALA A 119 -0.50 -3.41 9.08
N PRO A 120 -0.36 -4.64 8.54
CA PRO A 120 -1.34 -5.20 7.63
C PRO A 120 -2.68 -5.43 8.35
N GLY A 121 -3.77 -4.86 7.83
CA GLY A 121 -5.11 -5.09 8.37
C GLY A 121 -5.64 -6.50 8.05
N ARG A 122 -6.32 -7.15 9.01
CA ARG A 122 -6.83 -8.53 8.88
C ARG A 122 -7.68 -8.80 7.63
N LYS A 123 -8.52 -7.85 7.22
CA LYS A 123 -9.40 -8.02 6.04
C LYS A 123 -8.77 -7.49 4.75
N GLY A 124 -7.66 -6.76 4.86
CA GLY A 124 -7.03 -6.04 3.75
C GLY A 124 -5.66 -6.61 3.42
N CYS A 125 -4.61 -5.86 3.69
CA CYS A 125 -3.22 -6.23 3.40
C CYS A 125 -2.81 -7.57 4.03
N GLY A 126 -3.32 -7.92 5.22
CA GLY A 126 -3.07 -9.22 5.83
C GLY A 126 -3.60 -10.39 5.00
N LYS A 127 -4.73 -10.22 4.31
CA LYS A 127 -5.32 -11.26 3.43
C LYS A 127 -4.75 -11.24 2.02
N THR A 128 -4.41 -10.06 1.51
CA THR A 128 -4.15 -9.83 0.08
C THR A 128 -2.69 -9.58 -0.25
N GLY A 129 -1.89 -9.23 0.76
CA GLY A 129 -0.53 -8.75 0.58
C GLY A 129 -0.43 -7.31 0.09
N ILE A 130 -1.53 -6.64 -0.27
CA ILE A 130 -1.55 -5.29 -0.84
C ILE A 130 -1.94 -4.26 0.24
N CYS A 131 -1.08 -3.26 0.46
CA CYS A 131 -1.28 -2.23 1.46
C CYS A 131 -2.50 -1.37 1.15
N PHE A 132 -3.25 -1.02 2.21
CA PHE A 132 -4.47 -0.20 2.12
C PHE A 132 -5.46 -0.65 1.02
N TYR A 133 -5.61 -1.97 0.88
CA TYR A 133 -6.53 -2.59 -0.07
C TYR A 133 -7.62 -3.41 0.65
N ARG A 134 -8.81 -3.49 0.05
CA ARG A 134 -9.99 -4.29 0.45
C ARG A 134 -10.66 -3.91 1.78
N ASP A 135 -9.92 -3.64 2.85
CA ASP A 135 -10.53 -3.24 4.13
C ASP A 135 -11.09 -1.81 4.10
N ALA A 136 -11.97 -1.48 5.05
CA ALA A 136 -12.69 -0.21 5.04
C ALA A 136 -11.74 1.02 5.12
N SER A 137 -10.64 0.92 5.88
CA SER A 137 -9.64 1.98 5.96
C SER A 137 -8.86 2.14 4.66
N GLY A 138 -8.49 1.02 4.03
CA GLY A 138 -7.81 0.98 2.74
C GLY A 138 -8.67 1.58 1.64
N MET A 139 -9.92 1.13 1.53
CA MET A 139 -10.86 1.67 0.56
C MET A 139 -11.15 3.15 0.79
N LEU A 140 -11.28 3.60 2.04
CA LEU A 140 -11.44 5.02 2.33
C LEU A 140 -10.22 5.83 1.88
N LEU A 141 -8.99 5.38 2.18
CA LEU A 141 -7.77 6.04 1.70
C LEU A 141 -7.72 6.14 0.17
N ARG A 142 -8.00 5.03 -0.52
CA ARG A 142 -7.98 4.98 -1.99
C ARG A 142 -8.98 5.97 -2.59
N LYS A 143 -10.21 6.03 -2.05
CA LYS A 143 -11.23 7.00 -2.46
C LYS A 143 -10.78 8.45 -2.24
N THR A 144 -10.19 8.74 -1.07
CA THR A 144 -9.66 10.07 -0.74
C THR A 144 -8.60 10.49 -1.76
N LEU A 145 -7.61 9.64 -2.03
CA LEU A 145 -6.55 9.95 -3.00
C LEU A 145 -7.11 10.16 -4.41
N PHE A 146 -8.00 9.28 -4.87
CA PHE A 146 -8.64 9.46 -6.17
C PHE A 146 -9.44 10.77 -6.28
N GLN A 147 -10.19 11.15 -5.23
CA GLN A 147 -10.91 12.43 -5.22
C GLN A 147 -9.98 13.65 -5.25
N LEU A 148 -8.80 13.54 -4.65
CA LEU A 148 -7.77 14.58 -4.74
C LEU A 148 -7.07 14.62 -6.11
N GLY A 149 -7.35 13.65 -7.00
CA GLY A 149 -6.71 13.53 -8.30
C GLY A 149 -5.39 12.75 -8.27
N VAL A 150 -5.11 12.03 -7.19
CA VAL A 150 -3.93 11.16 -7.04
C VAL A 150 -4.36 9.71 -7.23
N ASN A 151 -3.76 9.00 -8.18
CA ASN A 151 -3.99 7.57 -8.30
C ASN A 151 -3.29 6.85 -7.12
N PRO A 152 -4.02 6.19 -6.19
CA PRO A 152 -3.42 5.52 -5.04
C PRO A 152 -2.47 4.38 -5.43
N ASP A 153 -2.63 3.81 -6.62
CA ASP A 153 -1.70 2.79 -7.10
C ASP A 153 -0.36 3.39 -7.54
N PHE A 154 -0.25 4.70 -7.72
CA PHE A 154 0.96 5.36 -8.20
C PHE A 154 1.78 5.96 -7.05
N VAL A 155 1.29 5.84 -5.82
CA VAL A 155 2.02 6.20 -4.61
C VAL A 155 2.65 4.94 -4.04
N TYR A 156 3.87 5.05 -3.52
CA TYR A 156 4.49 3.95 -2.78
C TYR A 156 3.86 3.83 -1.39
N ILE A 157 3.28 2.68 -1.08
CA ILE A 157 2.56 2.44 0.18
C ILE A 157 3.16 1.23 0.89
N THR A 158 3.49 1.43 2.16
CA THR A 158 4.10 0.41 3.00
C THR A 158 3.57 0.49 4.44
N ASN A 159 4.00 -0.43 5.29
CA ASN A 159 3.68 -0.44 6.72
C ASN A 159 4.95 -0.59 7.56
N VAL A 160 4.94 -0.08 8.79
CA VAL A 160 6.01 -0.32 9.77
C VAL A 160 6.19 -1.81 10.01
N LEU A 161 5.10 -2.52 10.30
CA LEU A 161 5.11 -3.96 10.46
C LEU A 161 4.72 -4.63 9.14
N LYS A 162 5.36 -5.77 8.83
CA LYS A 162 5.03 -6.57 7.64
C LYS A 162 4.12 -7.76 7.93
N CYS A 163 3.97 -8.14 9.19
CA CYS A 163 3.08 -9.22 9.60
C CYS A 163 1.90 -8.67 10.42
N ASN A 164 0.69 -9.16 10.13
CA ASN A 164 -0.55 -8.74 10.79
C ASN A 164 -0.54 -9.10 12.30
N PRO A 165 -0.81 -8.14 13.20
CA PRO A 165 -0.99 -8.44 14.62
C PRO A 165 -2.33 -9.14 14.89
N PRO A 166 -2.38 -10.20 15.74
CA PRO A 166 -3.62 -10.85 16.15
C PRO A 166 -4.67 -9.85 16.63
N GLU A 167 -5.92 -10.04 16.19
CA GLU A 167 -7.06 -9.16 16.52
C GLU A 167 -6.86 -7.68 16.14
N ASN A 168 -5.89 -7.36 15.27
CA ASN A 168 -5.39 -6.00 15.03
C ASN A 168 -4.91 -5.28 16.30
N ARG A 169 -4.44 -6.02 17.31
CA ARG A 169 -3.92 -5.48 18.58
C ARG A 169 -2.41 -5.35 18.54
N LEU A 170 -1.93 -4.19 18.13
CA LEU A 170 -0.51 -3.89 18.06
C LEU A 170 0.14 -3.74 19.45
N ARG A 171 1.20 -4.50 19.72
CA ARG A 171 2.07 -4.39 20.91
C ARG A 171 3.36 -3.57 20.64
N GLY A 172 3.29 -2.57 19.76
CA GLY A 172 4.42 -1.77 19.26
C GLY A 172 5.25 -2.43 18.16
N PHE A 173 6.41 -1.84 17.86
CA PHE A 173 7.43 -2.30 16.91
C PHE A 173 8.80 -2.48 17.59
N GLY A 174 9.65 -3.34 17.05
CA GLY A 174 11.02 -3.61 17.49
C GLY A 174 12.07 -3.36 16.40
N GLU A 175 13.35 -3.60 16.73
CA GLU A 175 14.49 -3.31 15.85
C GLU A 175 14.43 -4.03 14.50
N GLY A 176 13.93 -5.27 14.47
CA GLY A 176 13.77 -6.02 13.23
C GLY A 176 12.78 -5.37 12.25
N GLU A 177 11.60 -5.00 12.76
CA GLU A 177 10.54 -4.34 11.98
C GLU A 177 11.03 -2.97 11.46
N LEU A 178 11.67 -2.20 12.33
CA LEU A 178 12.26 -0.90 11.98
C LEU A 178 13.40 -1.02 10.96
N GLY A 179 14.30 -1.99 11.14
CA GLY A 179 15.42 -2.19 10.23
C GLY A 179 14.98 -2.61 8.82
N LEU A 180 13.84 -3.29 8.68
CA LEU A 180 13.27 -3.59 7.38
C LEU A 180 12.69 -2.34 6.71
N LEU A 181 11.92 -1.54 7.45
CA LEU A 181 11.39 -0.26 6.95
C LEU A 181 12.51 0.72 6.61
N GLN A 182 13.55 0.81 7.43
CA GLN A 182 14.70 1.68 7.18
C GLN A 182 15.37 1.35 5.85
N ARG A 183 15.68 0.07 5.60
CA ARG A 183 16.29 -0.37 4.34
C ARG A 183 15.39 -0.13 3.15
N GLU A 184 14.09 -0.28 3.31
CA GLU A 184 13.11 0.08 2.29
C GLU A 184 13.18 1.58 1.94
N LEU A 185 13.20 2.47 2.94
CA LEU A 185 13.30 3.91 2.74
C LEU A 185 14.68 4.34 2.20
N GLU A 186 15.76 3.65 2.56
CA GLU A 186 17.11 3.87 2.01
C GLU A 186 17.22 3.53 0.52
N ILE A 187 16.49 2.51 0.06
CA ILE A 187 16.37 2.17 -1.37
C ILE A 187 15.59 3.26 -2.10
N LEU A 188 14.44 3.66 -1.54
CA LEU A 188 13.50 4.59 -2.18
C LEU A 188 14.01 6.03 -2.22
N LYS A 189 14.70 6.49 -1.16
CA LYS A 189 15.13 7.89 -0.98
C LYS A 189 13.99 8.88 -1.27
N PRO A 190 12.86 8.78 -0.56
CA PRO A 190 11.68 9.58 -0.84
C PRO A 190 11.92 11.06 -0.61
N GLU A 191 11.26 11.89 -1.42
CA GLU A 191 11.19 13.34 -1.27
C GLU A 191 10.21 13.74 -0.17
N ALA A 192 9.13 12.95 0.02
CA ALA A 192 8.16 13.15 1.08
C ALA A 192 7.71 11.82 1.68
N ILE A 193 7.60 11.79 3.02
CA ILE A 193 7.08 10.65 3.78
C ILE A 193 5.86 11.10 4.57
N PHE A 194 4.76 10.35 4.45
CA PHE A 194 3.56 10.56 5.24
C PHE A 194 3.34 9.43 6.22
N ALA A 195 3.24 9.77 7.49
CA ALA A 195 2.94 8.86 8.58
C ALA A 195 1.42 8.73 8.75
N ILE A 196 0.85 7.60 8.31
CA ILE A 196 -0.58 7.32 8.42
C ILE A 196 -0.88 6.73 9.80
N GLY A 197 -1.04 7.63 10.78
CA GLY A 197 -1.28 7.32 12.18
C GLY A 197 -0.04 7.35 13.07
N ARG A 198 -0.29 7.34 14.39
CA ARG A 198 0.74 7.57 15.42
C ARG A 198 1.82 6.50 15.47
N THR A 199 1.51 5.26 15.09
CA THR A 199 2.52 4.19 15.08
C THR A 199 3.57 4.45 14.01
N ALA A 200 3.13 4.80 12.79
CA ALA A 200 4.02 5.14 11.69
C ALA A 200 4.89 6.36 12.02
N GLU A 201 4.28 7.40 12.59
CA GLU A 201 4.98 8.62 13.01
C GLU A 201 6.10 8.31 14.02
N LYS A 202 5.80 7.52 15.06
CA LYS A 202 6.79 7.13 16.07
C LYS A 202 7.92 6.28 15.46
N ALA A 203 7.61 5.38 14.54
CA ALA A 203 8.60 4.53 13.88
C ALA A 203 9.55 5.38 13.03
N LEU A 204 9.02 6.26 12.19
CA LEU A 204 9.79 7.15 11.33
C LEU A 204 10.66 8.11 12.15
N LYS A 205 10.11 8.69 13.22
CA LYS A 205 10.87 9.53 14.15
C LYS A 205 12.05 8.78 14.79
N ARG A 206 11.86 7.50 15.16
CA ARG A 206 12.94 6.67 15.73
C ARG A 206 14.02 6.33 14.70
N LEU A 207 13.65 6.22 13.43
CA LEU A 207 14.58 6.03 12.31
C LEU A 207 15.25 7.33 11.85
N GLY A 208 14.89 8.48 12.43
CA GLY A 208 15.48 9.78 12.07
C GLY A 208 14.89 10.40 10.79
N TYR A 209 13.75 9.91 10.31
CA TYR A 209 13.05 10.50 9.16
C TYR A 209 12.07 11.58 9.62
N GLU A 210 12.07 12.70 8.91
CA GLU A 210 10.98 13.67 8.97
C GLU A 210 9.77 13.14 8.19
N ALA A 211 8.58 13.25 8.76
CA ALA A 211 7.36 12.76 8.15
C ALA A 211 6.17 13.65 8.51
N ILE A 212 5.26 13.81 7.55
CA ILE A 212 4.01 14.54 7.74
C ILE A 212 2.99 13.57 8.35
N TYR A 213 2.49 13.89 9.54
CA TYR A 213 1.47 13.09 10.20
C TYR A 213 0.11 13.29 9.55
N LEU A 214 -0.58 12.17 9.28
CA LEU A 214 -1.99 12.14 8.88
C LEU A 214 -2.76 11.17 9.78
N ARG A 215 -3.99 11.52 10.15
CA ARG A 215 -4.91 10.64 10.89
C ARG A 215 -5.19 9.40 10.06
N HIS A 216 -4.93 8.24 10.65
CA HIS A 216 -5.21 6.97 10.00
C HIS A 216 -6.70 6.86 9.59
N PRO A 217 -7.04 6.39 8.38
CA PRO A 217 -8.42 6.27 7.91
C PRO A 217 -9.37 5.49 8.85
N ALA A 218 -8.84 4.56 9.65
CA ALA A 218 -9.59 3.83 10.66
C ALA A 218 -10.17 4.72 11.78
N TRP A 219 -9.63 5.93 11.99
CA TRP A 219 -10.20 6.92 12.90
C TRP A 219 -11.54 7.46 12.38
N TYR A 220 -11.64 7.73 11.06
CA TYR A 220 -12.86 8.16 10.38
C TYR A 220 -13.86 7.00 10.26
N VAL A 221 -13.40 5.81 9.84
CA VAL A 221 -14.26 4.62 9.71
C VAL A 221 -14.95 4.26 11.03
N ARG A 222 -14.25 4.35 12.18
CA ARG A 222 -14.83 4.12 13.50
C ARG A 222 -15.91 5.14 13.90
N ARG A 223 -15.97 6.28 13.22
CA ARG A 223 -16.99 7.33 13.37
C ARG A 223 -18.11 7.21 12.32
N GLY A 224 -18.16 6.11 11.58
CA GLY A 224 -19.18 5.86 10.57
C GLY A 224 -18.90 6.47 9.20
N VAL A 225 -17.74 7.10 9.00
CA VAL A 225 -17.35 7.67 7.70
C VAL A 225 -17.05 6.54 6.70
N ARG A 226 -17.71 6.57 5.54
CA ARG A 226 -17.56 5.58 4.45
C ARG A 226 -17.09 6.19 3.14
N GLU A 227 -17.30 7.49 3.00
CA GLU A 227 -16.83 8.30 1.89
C GLU A 227 -15.96 9.44 2.45
N PRO A 228 -14.92 9.88 1.72
CA PRO A 228 -14.16 11.07 2.08
C PRO A 228 -15.07 12.31 2.20
N GLY A 229 -15.07 12.93 3.37
CA GLY A 229 -15.68 14.24 3.60
C GLY A 229 -14.64 15.37 3.54
N GLU A 230 -15.09 16.61 3.64
CA GLU A 230 -14.25 17.82 3.54
C GLU A 230 -13.04 17.78 4.48
N GLU A 231 -13.24 17.42 5.75
CA GLU A 231 -12.16 17.34 6.75
C GLU A 231 -11.04 16.37 6.31
N MET A 232 -11.39 15.20 5.77
CA MET A 232 -10.38 14.23 5.34
C MET A 232 -9.70 14.67 4.05
N LEU A 233 -10.44 15.32 3.14
CA LEU A 233 -9.87 15.83 1.89
C LEU A 233 -8.88 16.96 2.15
N GLU A 234 -9.20 17.89 3.04
CA GLU A 234 -8.30 18.96 3.48
C GLU A 234 -7.05 18.38 4.13
N GLU A 235 -7.19 17.43 5.05
CA GLU A 235 -6.04 16.83 5.72
C GLU A 235 -5.12 16.06 4.75
N TYR A 236 -5.68 15.38 3.76
CA TYR A 236 -4.90 14.58 2.81
C TYR A 236 -4.45 15.36 1.56
N SER A 237 -4.85 16.62 1.38
CA SER A 237 -4.47 17.43 0.20
C SER A 237 -2.97 17.64 0.08
N VAL A 238 -2.25 17.65 1.21
CA VAL A 238 -0.79 17.73 1.26
C VAL A 238 -0.08 16.60 0.50
N ILE A 239 -0.72 15.44 0.34
CA ILE A 239 -0.19 14.36 -0.49
C ILE A 239 -0.21 14.76 -1.96
N LYS A 240 -1.28 15.41 -2.42
CA LYS A 240 -1.37 15.92 -3.80
C LYS A 240 -0.30 16.99 -4.05
N GLU A 241 -0.09 17.89 -3.10
CA GLU A 241 0.93 18.93 -3.20
C GLU A 241 2.34 18.34 -3.32
N ALA A 242 2.65 17.31 -2.53
CA ALA A 242 3.94 16.61 -2.59
C ALA A 242 4.10 15.72 -3.83
N PHE A 243 3.02 15.06 -4.28
CA PHE A 243 3.05 14.18 -5.45
C PHE A 243 3.07 14.96 -6.77
N GLY A 244 2.50 16.17 -6.78
CA GLY A 244 2.39 17.02 -7.95
C GLY A 244 1.38 16.50 -8.97
N GLU A 245 1.48 17.03 -10.19
CA GLU A 245 0.72 16.51 -11.32
C GLU A 245 1.33 15.21 -11.82
N TRP A 246 0.50 14.18 -11.87
CA TRP A 246 0.89 12.94 -12.50
C TRP A 246 1.02 13.12 -14.01
N ARG A 247 2.20 12.82 -14.58
CA ARG A 247 2.51 13.00 -16.00
C ARG A 247 2.76 11.67 -16.71
N PHE A 248 1.73 10.82 -16.87
CA PHE A 248 1.78 9.65 -17.77
C PHE A 248 0.43 9.35 -18.44
#